data_AF-A0A951T8R4-F1
#
_entry.id   AF-A0A951T8R4-F1
#
_cell.length_a   1.000
_cell.length_b   1.000
_cell.length_c   1.000
_cell.angle_alpha   90.00
_cell.angle_beta   90.00
_cell.angle_gamma   90.00
#
_symmetry.space_group_name_H-M   'P 1'
#
loop_
_entity.id
_entity.type
_entity.pdbx_description
1 polymer ?
#
loop_
_entity_poly.entity_id
_entity_poly.type
_entity_poly.pdbx_seq_one_letter_code
_entity_poly.pdbx_strand_id
1 'polypeptide(L)'
;MRTFTLKGPLRAVAMCAVVPALASCAHYAPRYTPDSVAPPPSLEAVPVKARPPEPAPAPPEAPPPDETFTLDAVIRMALARNRELEVRSFDPEITRTAVDEARATFDPALSATVKYGEQNTPGVDTQTGGGTTTTSGAQGGDNFTEALQAAQTLVSQLRQLATAYSGDTVMVNHANYTNADATLSQPLPTGTTLTLSGGFARSNSSALDEPEYSGTWNIGLVQSLLRGFGTDVNLVSLRRSRNNDAIGGLAFRDAALQLVERVISKYWELALAQQTLEIRRFSLGLAEEQLRLNEALVSVGKLAGSARVSAQAEVAAQRAVLVDAEAGLATRSLEFRRLINPGTAFPEDGEFPEIAVPEPEKEPFPPERSVALARAFRPDLAQARLDVANGDLAVVETKNGLLPRLDAFASYGVNSRGAGTGAWARHLDDTTYEAFEAGLNFSMTLGRRAEKARHLRAKLQTGQAEAALRNLEQLAETEVRAALVEAGRQFAQLAASRQEVMQREKELAVETEEFRLGRSTNLNVLQVQRDLVQAKLAEASARAGYYQARAGLHRAEGTLLTRHGIVLDTDREHTS
;
A
#
# COMPACT_ATOMS: atom_id res chain seq x y z
N MET A 1 -16.45 8.44 51.66
CA MET A 1 -17.17 7.38 50.92
C MET A 1 -18.67 7.56 51.13
N ARG A 2 -19.33 8.37 50.30
CA ARG A 2 -20.79 8.39 50.21
C ARG A 2 -21.16 7.53 49.01
N THR A 3 -21.85 6.43 49.26
CA THR A 3 -22.46 5.58 48.25
C THR A 3 -23.47 6.41 47.44
N PHE A 4 -23.13 6.73 46.19
CA PHE A 4 -24.06 7.27 45.20
C PHE A 4 -25.08 6.17 44.89
N THR A 5 -26.18 6.14 45.63
CA THR A 5 -27.36 5.36 45.26
C THR A 5 -28.05 6.06 44.09
N LEU A 6 -27.80 5.58 42.87
CA LEU A 6 -28.53 5.95 41.66
C LEU A 6 -30.04 5.71 41.88
N LYS A 7 -30.83 6.78 42.01
CA LYS A 7 -32.30 6.77 42.00
C LYS A 7 -32.78 7.40 40.68
N GLY A 8 -33.85 6.84 40.10
CA GLY A 8 -34.54 7.43 38.94
C GLY A 8 -34.04 6.96 37.55
N PRO A 9 -34.48 7.63 36.45
CA PRO A 9 -34.50 7.14 35.05
C PRO A 9 -33.14 6.73 34.47
N LEU A 10 -32.04 6.98 35.18
CA LEU A 10 -30.71 6.41 34.92
C LEU A 10 -30.70 4.86 34.88
N ARG A 11 -31.64 4.19 35.55
CA ARG A 11 -31.86 2.74 35.37
C ARG A 11 -32.42 2.36 33.99
N ALA A 12 -33.16 3.25 33.33
CA ALA A 12 -33.70 3.03 31.98
C ALA A 12 -32.60 3.22 30.91
N VAL A 13 -31.70 4.19 31.10
CA VAL A 13 -30.50 4.35 30.26
C VAL A 13 -29.57 3.13 30.40
N ALA A 14 -29.43 2.58 31.62
CA ALA A 14 -28.69 1.35 31.85
C ALA A 14 -29.42 0.08 31.31
N MET A 15 -30.75 0.06 31.25
CA MET A 15 -31.53 -1.07 30.68
C MET A 15 -31.55 -1.06 29.15
N CYS A 16 -31.50 0.10 28.49
CA CYS A 16 -31.37 0.18 27.02
C CYS A 16 -30.01 -0.30 26.52
N ALA A 17 -28.99 -0.39 27.39
CA ALA A 17 -27.69 -0.98 27.07
C ALA A 17 -27.69 -2.52 27.04
N VAL A 18 -28.79 -3.20 27.42
CA VAL A 18 -28.87 -4.67 27.56
C VAL A 18 -29.84 -5.32 26.57
N VAL A 19 -29.96 -4.78 25.35
CA VAL A 19 -30.58 -5.54 24.25
C VAL A 19 -29.55 -5.81 23.15
N PRO A 20 -28.75 -6.88 23.28
CA PRO A 20 -28.20 -7.55 22.12
C PRO A 20 -28.80 -8.95 21.98
N ALA A 21 -28.81 -9.41 20.74
CA ALA A 21 -29.19 -10.74 20.25
C ALA A 21 -30.59 -10.80 19.63
N LEU A 22 -30.64 -11.41 18.44
CA LEU A 22 -31.80 -11.66 17.58
C LEU A 22 -32.11 -10.60 16.51
N ALA A 23 -31.07 -10.13 15.83
CA ALA A 23 -31.16 -10.02 14.37
C ALA A 23 -29.93 -10.69 13.77
N SER A 24 -30.09 -11.96 13.41
CA SER A 24 -29.16 -12.71 12.58
C SER A 24 -29.08 -12.05 11.21
N CYS A 25 -28.21 -11.06 11.06
CA CYS A 25 -27.80 -10.55 9.76
C CYS A 25 -26.48 -11.24 9.38
N ALA A 26 -26.50 -11.90 8.22
CA ALA A 26 -25.43 -12.70 7.63
C ALA A 26 -24.02 -12.23 8.01
N HIS A 27 -23.32 -13.07 8.77
CA HIS A 27 -21.91 -12.89 9.12
C HIS A 27 -21.07 -12.78 7.84
N TYR A 28 -20.29 -11.72 7.71
CA TYR A 28 -19.30 -11.62 6.64
C TYR A 28 -18.21 -12.68 6.85
N ALA A 29 -18.19 -13.69 5.99
CA ALA A 29 -17.11 -14.66 5.89
C ALA A 29 -16.20 -14.27 4.70
N PRO A 30 -14.98 -13.75 4.94
CA PRO A 30 -14.07 -13.40 3.86
C PRO A 30 -13.64 -14.64 3.08
N ARG A 31 -13.53 -14.51 1.75
CA ARG A 31 -12.96 -15.57 0.90
C ARG A 31 -11.44 -15.67 1.05
N TYR A 32 -10.79 -14.52 1.22
CA TYR A 32 -9.36 -14.38 1.45
C TYR A 32 -9.13 -13.45 2.64
N THR A 33 -8.21 -13.85 3.50
CA THR A 33 -7.64 -13.05 4.59
C THR A 33 -6.12 -12.93 4.41
N PRO A 34 -5.47 -11.95 5.04
CA PRO A 34 -4.00 -11.86 5.06
C PRO A 34 -3.33 -13.20 5.39
N ASP A 35 -3.80 -13.89 6.43
CA ASP A 35 -3.25 -15.19 6.86
C ASP A 35 -3.44 -16.30 5.82
N SER A 36 -4.57 -16.31 5.10
CA SER A 36 -4.84 -17.33 4.07
C SER A 36 -4.00 -17.19 2.81
N VAL A 37 -3.43 -15.99 2.60
CA VAL A 37 -2.70 -15.60 1.40
C VAL A 37 -1.18 -15.55 1.66
N ALA A 38 -0.77 -15.56 2.93
CA ALA A 38 0.62 -15.58 3.33
C ALA A 38 1.37 -16.80 2.75
N PRO A 39 2.61 -16.62 2.26
CA PRO A 39 3.40 -17.74 1.75
C PRO A 39 3.69 -18.73 2.89
N PRO A 40 3.72 -20.05 2.62
CA PRO A 40 4.03 -21.03 3.64
C PRO A 40 5.48 -20.90 4.13
N PRO A 41 5.78 -21.29 5.38
CA PRO A 41 7.08 -21.07 6.02
C PRO A 41 8.23 -21.89 5.39
N SER A 42 7.94 -22.93 4.61
CA SER A 42 8.94 -23.73 3.91
C SER A 42 8.44 -24.18 2.54
N LEU A 43 9.38 -24.44 1.62
CA LEU A 43 9.10 -24.97 0.28
C LEU A 43 8.47 -26.38 0.30
N GLU A 44 8.67 -27.12 1.40
CA GLU A 44 8.19 -28.48 1.60
C GLU A 44 6.72 -28.53 2.08
N ALA A 45 6.21 -27.43 2.64
CA ALA A 45 4.84 -27.34 3.13
C ALA A 45 3.79 -27.23 2.02
N VAL A 46 4.20 -27.06 0.75
CA VAL A 46 3.28 -27.06 -0.41
C VAL A 46 2.92 -28.51 -0.75
N PRO A 47 1.66 -28.95 -0.57
CA PRO A 47 1.28 -30.34 -0.77
C PRO A 47 1.35 -30.71 -2.25
N VAL A 48 2.43 -31.39 -2.63
CA VAL A 48 2.51 -32.14 -3.89
C VAL A 48 2.03 -33.55 -3.58
N LYS A 49 1.13 -34.10 -4.41
CA LYS A 49 0.69 -35.50 -4.31
C LYS A 49 1.94 -36.40 -4.46
N ALA A 50 2.45 -36.91 -3.34
CA ALA A 50 3.80 -37.44 -3.23
C ALA A 50 3.98 -38.79 -3.93
N ARG A 51 5.11 -38.94 -4.63
CA ARG A 51 5.78 -40.23 -4.90
C ARG A 51 6.75 -40.50 -3.71
N PRO A 52 7.01 -41.77 -3.32
CA PRO A 52 7.73 -42.07 -2.07
C PRO A 52 9.17 -41.54 -2.04
N PRO A 53 9.72 -41.22 -0.86
CA PRO A 53 11.03 -40.59 -0.70
C PRO A 53 12.19 -41.58 -0.83
N GLU A 54 13.26 -41.12 -1.49
CA GLU A 54 14.61 -41.69 -1.49
C GLU A 54 15.42 -41.07 -0.32
N PRO A 55 16.41 -41.76 0.29
CA PRO A 55 17.02 -41.32 1.55
C PRO A 55 17.88 -40.07 1.40
N ALA A 56 17.79 -39.18 2.39
CA ALA A 56 18.51 -37.91 2.46
C ALA A 56 20.05 -38.08 2.56
N PRO A 57 20.85 -37.22 1.89
CA PRO A 57 22.24 -37.03 2.27
C PRO A 57 22.36 -36.07 3.47
N ALA A 58 23.46 -36.23 4.20
CA ALA A 58 23.79 -35.56 5.47
C ALA A 58 23.88 -34.02 5.36
N PRO A 59 23.79 -33.28 6.49
CA PRO A 59 23.81 -31.82 6.48
C PRO A 59 25.18 -31.30 6.02
N PRO A 60 25.25 -30.26 5.16
CA PRO A 60 26.53 -29.62 4.89
C PRO A 60 27.01 -28.86 6.12
N GLU A 61 28.24 -29.17 6.49
CA GLU A 61 29.09 -28.52 7.47
C GLU A 61 29.20 -27.01 7.15
N ALA A 62 29.07 -26.16 8.17
CA ALA A 62 29.13 -24.71 8.01
C ALA A 62 30.49 -24.27 7.42
N PRO A 63 30.52 -23.40 6.40
CA PRO A 63 31.79 -22.93 5.86
C PRO A 63 32.49 -21.95 6.83
N PRO A 64 33.84 -22.00 6.93
CA PRO A 64 34.63 -21.07 7.74
C PRO A 64 34.68 -19.66 7.11
N PRO A 65 35.08 -18.63 7.88
CA PRO A 65 34.96 -17.22 7.50
C PRO A 65 36.11 -16.80 6.58
N ASP A 66 35.96 -17.05 5.29
CA ASP A 66 36.58 -16.28 4.20
C ASP A 66 35.46 -15.79 3.26
N GLU A 67 34.47 -15.13 3.85
CA GLU A 67 33.26 -14.61 3.19
C GLU A 67 33.55 -13.27 2.50
N THR A 68 34.13 -13.27 1.29
CA THR A 68 34.29 -11.99 0.57
C THR A 68 33.56 -11.89 -0.76
N PHE A 69 33.19 -12.99 -1.44
CA PHE A 69 32.49 -12.86 -2.75
C PHE A 69 31.62 -14.04 -3.22
N THR A 70 30.89 -14.71 -2.32
CA THR A 70 29.88 -15.71 -2.72
C THR A 70 28.58 -15.04 -3.18
N LEU A 71 27.81 -15.70 -4.06
CA LEU A 71 26.53 -15.17 -4.56
C LEU A 71 25.57 -14.82 -3.40
N ASP A 72 25.47 -15.67 -2.39
CA ASP A 72 24.58 -15.44 -1.24
C ASP A 72 25.04 -14.28 -0.35
N ALA A 73 26.35 -14.07 -0.22
CA ALA A 73 26.90 -12.92 0.50
C ALA A 73 26.60 -11.61 -0.26
N VAL A 74 26.76 -11.63 -1.58
CA VAL A 74 26.42 -10.50 -2.45
C VAL A 74 24.92 -10.17 -2.38
N ILE A 75 24.05 -11.18 -2.42
CA ILE A 75 22.60 -10.97 -2.32
C ILE A 75 22.26 -10.32 -0.97
N ARG A 76 22.80 -10.83 0.14
CA ARG A 76 22.58 -10.25 1.48
C ARG A 76 23.10 -8.83 1.58
N MET A 77 24.28 -8.55 1.03
CA MET A 77 24.84 -7.20 0.98
C MET A 77 23.95 -6.25 0.16
N ALA A 78 23.47 -6.68 -1.01
CA ALA A 78 22.58 -5.88 -1.84
C ALA A 78 21.25 -5.59 -1.13
N LEU A 79 20.62 -6.59 -0.50
CA LEU A 79 19.39 -6.37 0.27
C LEU A 79 19.59 -5.41 1.43
N ALA A 80 20.74 -5.43 2.09
CA ALA A 80 21.02 -4.56 3.23
C ALA A 80 21.40 -3.12 2.85
N ARG A 81 21.94 -2.88 1.65
CA ARG A 81 22.57 -1.58 1.29
C ARG A 81 22.01 -0.94 0.02
N ASN A 82 21.10 -1.60 -0.68
CA ASN A 82 20.52 -1.05 -1.90
C ASN A 82 19.53 0.09 -1.56
N ARG A 83 19.83 1.28 -2.08
CA ARG A 83 19.02 2.49 -1.85
C ARG A 83 17.61 2.42 -2.44
N GLU A 84 17.40 1.65 -3.51
CA GLU A 84 16.05 1.47 -4.08
C GLU A 84 15.18 0.64 -3.14
N LEU A 85 15.74 -0.41 -2.53
CA LEU A 85 15.03 -1.22 -1.55
C LEU A 85 14.82 -0.46 -0.23
N GLU A 86 15.78 0.36 0.20
CA GLU A 86 15.64 1.25 1.36
C GLU A 86 14.47 2.23 1.21
N VAL A 87 14.27 2.80 0.01
CA VAL A 87 13.09 3.65 -0.22
C VAL A 87 11.79 2.84 -0.09
N ARG A 88 11.76 1.62 -0.65
CA ARG A 88 10.58 0.75 -0.58
C ARG A 88 10.35 0.12 0.80
N SER A 89 11.35 0.07 1.68
CA SER A 89 11.17 -0.50 3.03
C SER A 89 10.31 0.38 3.94
N PHE A 90 10.11 1.65 3.59
CA PHE A 90 9.17 2.52 4.30
C PHE A 90 7.70 2.24 3.95
N ASP A 91 7.42 1.65 2.77
CA ASP A 91 6.02 1.45 2.32
C ASP A 91 5.21 0.56 3.27
N PRO A 92 5.71 -0.61 3.75
CA PRO A 92 4.99 -1.43 4.71
C PRO A 92 4.72 -0.72 6.05
N GLU A 93 5.67 0.07 6.55
CA GLU A 93 5.47 0.84 7.78
C GLU A 93 4.39 1.92 7.58
N ILE A 94 4.40 2.61 6.43
CA ILE A 94 3.38 3.60 6.07
C ILE A 94 2.00 2.93 6.00
N THR A 95 1.87 1.78 5.32
CA THR A 95 0.59 1.08 5.22
C THR A 95 0.09 0.57 6.58
N ARG A 96 1.00 0.20 7.48
CA ARG A 96 0.66 -0.20 8.85
C ARG A 96 0.06 0.96 9.64
N THR A 97 0.59 2.18 9.50
CA THR A 97 0.01 3.36 10.16
C THR A 97 -1.44 3.64 9.71
N ALA A 98 -1.82 3.28 8.48
CA ALA A 98 -3.20 3.40 8.00
C ALA A 98 -4.17 2.42 8.68
N VAL A 99 -3.67 1.32 9.27
CA VAL A 99 -4.47 0.44 10.13
C VAL A 99 -4.80 1.15 11.44
N ASP A 100 -3.83 1.83 12.03
CA ASP A 100 -4.02 2.59 13.27
C ASP A 100 -4.94 3.80 13.05
N GLU A 101 -4.80 4.51 11.92
CA GLU A 101 -5.75 5.55 11.52
C GLU A 101 -7.19 5.00 11.37
N ALA A 102 -7.35 3.83 10.77
CA ALA A 102 -8.66 3.18 10.66
C ALA A 102 -9.21 2.71 12.02
N ARG A 103 -8.35 2.40 13.00
CA ARG A 103 -8.77 2.14 14.39
C ARG A 103 -9.20 3.43 15.09
N ALA A 104 -8.50 4.54 14.83
CA ALA A 104 -8.79 5.84 15.44
C ALA A 104 -10.17 6.39 15.07
N THR A 105 -10.81 5.87 14.03
CA THR A 105 -12.24 6.15 13.74
C THR A 105 -13.15 5.78 14.94
N PHE A 106 -12.72 4.87 15.83
CA PHE A 106 -13.45 4.46 17.03
C PHE A 106 -12.92 5.11 18.32
N ASP A 107 -11.94 6.00 18.23
CA ASP A 107 -11.38 6.68 19.39
C ASP A 107 -12.32 7.79 19.88
N PRO A 108 -12.31 8.09 21.20
CA PRO A 108 -13.10 9.18 21.74
C PRO A 108 -12.57 10.54 21.25
N ALA A 109 -13.43 11.33 20.62
CA ALA A 109 -13.13 12.67 20.15
C ALA A 109 -13.64 13.71 21.16
N LEU A 110 -12.75 14.58 21.65
CA LEU A 110 -13.09 15.74 22.47
C LEU A 110 -13.04 17.02 21.60
N SER A 111 -14.17 17.71 21.50
CA SER A 111 -14.26 19.05 20.90
C SER A 111 -14.62 20.07 21.96
N ALA A 112 -14.01 21.25 21.89
CA ALA A 112 -14.36 22.39 22.72
C ALA A 112 -14.51 23.62 21.84
N THR A 113 -15.55 24.41 22.05
CA THR A 113 -15.86 25.59 21.26
C THR A 113 -16.22 26.73 22.18
N VAL A 114 -15.55 27.88 22.02
CA VAL A 114 -15.89 29.12 22.71
C VAL A 114 -16.28 30.15 21.66
N LYS A 115 -17.47 30.73 21.81
CA LYS A 115 -18.02 31.74 20.90
C LYS A 115 -18.37 32.98 21.72
N TYR A 116 -17.88 34.12 21.27
CA TYR A 116 -18.38 35.43 21.67
C TYR A 116 -19.06 36.06 20.46
N GLY A 117 -20.24 36.61 20.66
CA GLY A 117 -20.93 37.34 19.62
C GLY A 117 -21.68 38.53 20.19
N GLU A 118 -21.80 39.56 19.37
CA GLU A 118 -22.60 40.74 19.65
C GLU A 118 -23.58 40.92 18.50
N GLN A 119 -24.83 41.20 18.85
CA GLN A 119 -25.91 41.36 17.91
C GLN A 119 -26.72 42.59 18.31
N ASN A 120 -26.75 43.57 17.39
CA ASN A 120 -27.50 44.79 17.54
C ASN A 120 -28.72 44.71 16.63
N THR A 121 -29.88 44.43 17.22
CA THR A 121 -31.14 44.33 16.47
C THR A 121 -31.99 45.59 16.68
N PRO A 122 -32.64 46.12 15.63
CA PRO A 122 -33.63 47.18 15.80
C PRO A 122 -34.79 46.71 16.69
N GLY A 123 -35.14 47.47 17.72
CA GLY A 123 -36.27 47.24 18.61
C GLY A 123 -37.37 48.28 18.40
N VAL A 124 -38.63 47.88 18.61
CA VAL A 124 -39.81 48.77 18.60
C VAL A 124 -40.27 48.95 20.05
N ASP A 125 -40.31 50.19 20.53
CA ASP A 125 -40.82 50.52 21.86
C ASP A 125 -42.33 50.22 21.94
N THR A 126 -42.73 49.37 22.88
CA THR A 126 -44.16 49.06 23.14
C THR A 126 -44.59 49.44 24.56
N GLN A 127 -43.81 50.25 25.27
CA GLN A 127 -44.24 50.82 26.55
C GLN A 127 -44.27 52.34 26.48
N THR A 128 -45.45 52.90 26.19
CA THR A 128 -46.16 53.86 27.08
C THR A 128 -47.24 54.58 26.28
N GLY A 129 -48.50 54.27 26.59
CA GLY A 129 -49.66 54.99 26.05
C GLY A 129 -50.94 54.21 26.30
N GLY A 130 -51.43 54.24 27.55
CA GLY A 130 -52.77 53.76 27.89
C GLY A 130 -53.83 54.56 27.13
N GLY A 131 -54.12 54.15 25.90
CA GLY A 131 -55.23 54.65 25.10
C GLY A 131 -56.47 53.82 25.40
N THR A 132 -57.34 54.33 26.26
CA THR A 132 -58.72 53.85 26.39
C THR A 132 -59.36 53.73 25.00
N THR A 133 -59.66 52.51 24.58
CA THR A 133 -60.48 52.24 23.40
C THR A 133 -61.94 52.60 23.73
N THR A 134 -62.28 53.88 23.68
CA THR A 134 -63.68 54.30 23.63
C THR A 134 -64.19 54.12 22.21
N THR A 135 -64.82 52.98 21.95
CA THR A 135 -65.72 52.78 20.82
C THR A 135 -66.98 53.64 21.03
N SER A 136 -66.94 54.90 20.59
CA SER A 136 -68.18 55.66 20.40
C SER A 136 -68.77 55.26 19.05
N GLY A 137 -69.85 54.48 19.08
CA GLY A 137 -70.66 54.20 17.90
C GLY A 137 -71.22 55.50 17.33
N ALA A 138 -70.93 55.78 16.07
CA ALA A 138 -71.61 56.83 15.33
C ALA A 138 -73.05 56.35 15.04
N GLN A 139 -74.02 56.86 15.80
CA GLN A 139 -75.40 56.85 15.35
C GLN A 139 -75.55 57.91 14.24
N GLY A 140 -76.12 57.48 13.12
CA GLY A 140 -76.30 58.32 11.93
C GLY A 140 -77.17 59.54 12.21
N GLY A 141 -76.70 60.69 11.73
CA GLY A 141 -77.44 61.94 11.57
C GLY A 141 -77.26 62.46 10.15
N ASP A 142 -78.37 62.86 9.50
CA ASP A 142 -78.49 63.10 8.05
C ASP A 142 -77.89 64.42 7.53
N ASN A 143 -76.92 65.02 8.22
CA ASN A 143 -76.34 66.32 7.83
C ASN A 143 -74.84 66.25 7.50
N PHE A 144 -74.48 66.83 6.34
CA PHE A 144 -73.10 66.90 5.83
C PHE A 144 -72.11 67.56 6.81
N THR A 145 -72.59 68.45 7.67
CA THR A 145 -71.79 69.14 8.69
C THR A 145 -71.30 68.21 9.82
N GLU A 146 -72.11 67.22 10.20
CA GLU A 146 -71.74 66.24 11.24
C GLU A 146 -70.78 65.18 10.70
N ALA A 147 -70.97 64.76 9.44
CA ALA A 147 -70.02 63.89 8.75
C ALA A 147 -68.64 64.55 8.56
N LEU A 148 -68.59 65.88 8.31
CA LEU A 148 -67.34 66.63 8.22
C LEU A 148 -66.64 66.77 9.58
N GLN A 149 -67.39 66.95 10.68
CA GLN A 149 -66.82 66.96 12.03
C GLN A 149 -66.31 65.58 12.47
N ALA A 150 -67.01 64.50 12.10
CA ALA A 150 -66.54 63.13 12.30
C ALA A 150 -65.28 62.81 11.49
N ALA A 151 -65.20 63.28 10.24
CA ALA A 151 -64.00 63.14 9.41
C ALA A 151 -62.82 63.98 9.94
N GLN A 152 -63.07 65.21 10.42
CA GLN A 152 -62.03 66.06 11.01
C GLN A 152 -61.51 65.50 12.33
N THR A 153 -62.38 64.92 13.17
CA THR A 153 -61.97 64.24 14.40
C THR A 153 -61.17 62.98 14.11
N LEU A 154 -61.59 62.14 13.14
CA LEU A 154 -60.82 60.99 12.68
C LEU A 154 -59.45 61.39 12.10
N VAL A 155 -59.37 62.44 11.28
CA VAL A 155 -58.11 62.95 10.73
C VAL A 155 -57.21 63.54 11.82
N SER A 156 -57.77 64.21 12.84
CA SER A 156 -57.00 64.71 13.97
C SER A 156 -56.47 63.58 14.87
N GLN A 157 -57.25 62.52 15.07
CA GLN A 157 -56.85 61.32 15.79
C GLN A 157 -55.79 60.52 15.01
N LEU A 158 -55.95 60.37 13.70
CA LEU A 158 -54.95 59.76 12.82
C LEU A 158 -53.67 60.59 12.74
N ARG A 159 -53.77 61.94 12.79
CA ARG A 159 -52.59 62.81 12.90
C ARG A 159 -51.90 62.66 14.25
N GLN A 160 -52.63 62.55 15.36
CA GLN A 160 -52.05 62.27 16.67
C GLN A 160 -51.35 60.91 16.71
N LEU A 161 -51.94 59.88 16.09
CA LEU A 161 -51.30 58.56 15.89
C LEU A 161 -50.07 58.63 14.99
N ALA A 162 -50.11 59.42 13.90
CA ALA A 162 -48.97 59.60 13.00
C ALA A 162 -47.82 60.38 13.66
N THR A 163 -48.10 61.39 14.49
CA THR A 163 -47.07 62.10 15.28
C THR A 163 -46.55 61.29 16.46
N ALA A 164 -47.34 60.35 17.00
CA ALA A 164 -46.88 59.35 17.97
C ALA A 164 -45.97 58.28 17.32
N TYR A 165 -46.09 58.07 16.00
CA TYR A 165 -45.29 57.10 15.24
C TYR A 165 -44.12 57.72 14.45
N SER A 166 -43.94 59.04 14.48
CA SER A 166 -42.82 59.74 13.82
C SER A 166 -41.68 60.09 14.79
N GLY A 167 -41.38 59.20 15.73
CA GLY A 167 -40.19 59.28 16.56
C GLY A 167 -38.97 58.73 15.81
N ASP A 168 -37.99 59.59 15.55
CA ASP A 168 -36.72 59.28 14.85
C ASP A 168 -35.73 58.46 15.69
N THR A 169 -36.24 57.64 16.62
CA THR A 169 -35.42 56.86 17.56
C THR A 169 -35.72 55.37 17.39
N VAL A 170 -34.96 54.73 16.50
CA VAL A 170 -34.84 53.27 16.48
C VAL A 170 -34.09 52.88 17.76
N MET A 171 -34.79 52.31 18.73
CA MET A 171 -34.14 51.70 19.89
C MET A 171 -33.28 50.54 19.38
N VAL A 172 -31.97 50.55 19.68
CA VAL A 172 -31.07 49.44 19.32
C VAL A 172 -30.98 48.50 20.51
N ASN A 173 -31.56 47.31 20.38
CA ASN A 173 -31.39 46.27 21.38
C ASN A 173 -30.00 45.66 21.19
N HIS A 174 -29.12 45.90 22.17
CA HIS A 174 -27.78 45.34 22.21
C HIS A 174 -27.84 44.02 22.96
N ALA A 175 -27.46 42.93 22.29
CA ALA A 175 -27.30 41.63 22.91
C ALA A 175 -25.87 41.15 22.70
N ASN A 176 -25.22 40.70 23.77
CA ASN A 176 -23.97 39.95 23.67
C ASN A 176 -24.14 38.57 24.30
N TYR A 177 -23.44 37.59 23.74
CA TYR A 177 -23.46 36.23 24.24
C TYR A 177 -22.06 35.66 24.26
N THR A 178 -21.79 34.84 25.28
CA THR A 178 -20.59 34.02 25.40
C THR A 178 -21.00 32.59 25.64
N ASN A 179 -20.71 31.70 24.69
CA ASN A 179 -21.02 30.27 24.79
C ASN A 179 -19.71 29.50 24.85
N ALA A 180 -19.60 28.53 25.74
CA ALA A 180 -18.49 27.62 25.88
C ALA A 180 -19.04 26.20 26.00
N ASP A 181 -18.77 25.37 24.99
CA ASP A 181 -19.28 24.00 24.92
C ASP A 181 -18.12 23.03 24.80
N ALA A 182 -18.20 21.90 25.51
CA ALA A 182 -17.30 20.77 25.39
C ALA A 182 -18.11 19.51 25.06
N THR A 183 -17.69 18.73 24.07
CA THR A 183 -18.35 17.49 23.65
C THR A 183 -17.32 16.38 23.51
N LEU A 184 -17.52 15.28 24.25
CA LEU A 184 -16.82 14.02 24.10
C LEU A 184 -17.72 13.04 23.34
N SER A 185 -17.26 12.50 22.21
CA SER A 185 -18.02 11.56 21.38
C SER A 185 -17.21 10.32 21.09
N GLN A 186 -17.77 9.13 21.32
CA GLN A 186 -17.13 7.85 21.04
C GLN A 186 -18.05 6.96 20.19
N PRO A 187 -17.70 6.72 18.91
CA PRO A 187 -18.37 5.73 18.09
C PRO A 187 -17.84 4.31 18.38
N LEU A 188 -18.73 3.33 18.48
CA LEU A 188 -18.43 1.93 18.74
C LEU A 188 -18.58 1.09 17.46
N PRO A 189 -17.80 0.00 17.29
CA PRO A 189 -17.91 -0.89 16.13
C PRO A 189 -19.30 -1.51 15.92
N THR A 190 -20.15 -1.56 16.94
CA THR A 190 -21.53 -2.07 16.88
C THR A 190 -22.50 -1.15 16.14
N GLY A 191 -22.10 0.09 15.82
CA GLY A 191 -22.97 1.11 15.23
C GLY A 191 -23.64 1.99 16.29
N THR A 192 -23.09 1.99 17.50
CA THR A 192 -23.54 2.82 18.63
C THR A 192 -22.61 4.03 18.76
N THR A 193 -23.15 5.22 18.98
CA THR A 193 -22.35 6.41 19.31
C THR A 193 -22.77 6.92 20.68
N LEU A 194 -21.79 7.02 21.59
CA LEU A 194 -21.93 7.63 22.90
C LEU A 194 -21.47 9.08 22.83
N THR A 195 -22.29 10.01 23.29
CA THR A 195 -21.94 11.43 23.38
C THR A 195 -22.11 11.93 24.80
N LEU A 196 -21.18 12.77 25.23
CA LEU A 196 -21.23 13.47 26.49
C LEU A 196 -20.90 14.93 26.20
N SER A 197 -21.84 15.83 26.40
CA SER A 197 -21.66 17.26 26.16
C SER A 197 -21.96 18.07 27.42
N GLY A 198 -21.21 19.14 27.60
CA GLY A 198 -21.43 20.15 28.63
C GLY A 198 -21.29 21.53 28.02
N GLY A 199 -22.22 22.42 28.32
CA GLY A 199 -22.26 23.77 27.79
C GLY A 199 -22.42 24.80 28.90
N PHE A 200 -21.88 25.98 28.67
CA PHE A 200 -22.09 27.17 29.46
C PHE A 200 -22.41 28.32 28.52
N ALA A 201 -23.49 29.02 28.78
CA ALA A 201 -23.87 30.21 28.02
C ALA A 201 -24.14 31.36 28.96
N ARG A 202 -23.56 32.51 28.64
CA ARG A 202 -23.90 33.81 29.21
C ARG A 202 -24.57 34.63 28.13
N SER A 203 -25.75 35.16 28.41
CA SER A 203 -26.45 36.10 27.54
C SER A 203 -26.71 37.38 28.31
N ASN A 204 -26.38 38.52 27.72
CA ASN A 204 -26.74 39.82 28.25
C ASN A 204 -27.44 40.60 27.15
N SER A 205 -28.61 41.15 27.43
CA SER A 205 -29.32 41.98 26.45
C SER A 205 -29.95 43.17 27.12
N SER A 206 -30.09 44.29 26.42
CA SER A 206 -30.78 45.47 26.94
C SER A 206 -32.27 45.26 27.26
N ALA A 207 -32.83 44.10 26.92
CA ALA A 207 -34.18 43.68 27.31
C ALA A 207 -34.22 42.88 28.63
N LEU A 208 -33.06 42.55 29.23
CA LEU A 208 -32.94 41.84 30.49
C LEU A 208 -32.34 42.77 31.55
N ASP A 209 -32.92 42.78 32.76
CA ASP A 209 -32.40 43.58 33.88
C ASP A 209 -31.03 43.06 34.39
N GLU A 210 -30.77 41.76 34.26
CA GLU A 210 -29.51 41.12 34.64
C GLU A 210 -29.04 40.12 33.58
N PRO A 211 -27.72 39.89 33.44
CA PRO A 211 -27.19 38.87 32.55
C PRO A 211 -27.63 37.47 32.99
N GLU A 212 -28.15 36.70 32.04
CA GLU A 212 -28.57 35.32 32.23
C GLU A 212 -27.38 34.37 32.05
N TYR A 213 -27.25 33.43 32.99
CA TYR A 213 -26.29 32.34 32.90
C TYR A 213 -27.06 31.04 32.78
N SER A 214 -26.71 30.22 31.80
CA SER A 214 -27.20 28.86 31.68
C SER A 214 -26.04 27.87 31.56
N GLY A 215 -26.24 26.70 32.15
CA GLY A 215 -25.31 25.58 32.06
C GLY A 215 -26.09 24.34 31.63
N THR A 216 -25.55 23.58 30.67
CA THR A 216 -26.18 22.36 30.17
C THR A 216 -25.21 21.21 30.34
N TRP A 217 -25.74 20.03 30.64
CA TRP A 217 -24.98 18.78 30.58
C TRP A 217 -25.88 17.72 29.97
N ASN A 218 -25.37 16.92 29.05
CA ASN A 218 -26.14 15.95 28.29
C ASN A 218 -25.32 14.71 27.96
N ILE A 219 -25.85 13.55 28.30
CA ILE A 219 -25.37 12.25 27.82
C ILE A 219 -26.33 11.77 26.74
N GLY A 220 -25.82 11.46 25.56
CA GLY A 220 -26.57 10.89 24.45
C GLY A 220 -26.07 9.51 24.06
N LEU A 221 -26.98 8.64 23.67
CA LEU A 221 -26.72 7.34 23.06
C LEU A 221 -27.51 7.28 21.75
N VAL A 222 -26.83 7.02 20.65
CA VAL A 222 -27.47 6.77 19.35
C VAL A 222 -27.07 5.40 18.85
N GLN A 223 -28.03 4.52 18.61
CA GLN A 223 -27.83 3.16 18.10
C GLN A 223 -28.48 3.06 16.72
N SER A 224 -27.68 2.83 15.69
CA SER A 224 -28.22 2.42 14.39
C SER A 224 -28.78 1.00 14.46
N LEU A 225 -30.02 0.80 14.04
CA LEU A 225 -30.74 -0.49 14.11
C LEU A 225 -30.81 -1.23 12.76
N LEU A 226 -30.74 -0.49 11.65
CA LEU A 226 -30.79 -1.06 10.30
C LEU A 226 -29.53 -0.72 9.50
N ARG A 227 -29.51 0.42 8.82
CA ARG A 227 -28.31 0.90 8.12
C ARG A 227 -27.24 1.29 9.14
N GLY A 228 -26.02 0.76 8.99
CA GLY A 228 -24.91 0.99 9.93
C GLY A 228 -24.90 0.12 11.19
N PHE A 229 -25.84 -0.83 11.31
CA PHE A 229 -25.84 -1.78 12.43
C PHE A 229 -24.79 -2.89 12.22
N GLY A 230 -24.12 -3.27 13.32
CA GLY A 230 -23.25 -4.44 13.39
C GLY A 230 -21.80 -4.18 12.99
N THR A 231 -20.92 -5.07 13.43
CA THR A 231 -19.47 -4.96 13.22
C THR A 231 -19.06 -5.14 11.77
N ASP A 232 -19.83 -5.87 10.98
CA ASP A 232 -19.44 -6.22 9.61
C ASP A 232 -19.38 -5.03 8.66
N VAL A 233 -20.12 -3.96 8.93
CA VAL A 233 -20.13 -2.76 8.09
C VAL A 233 -19.25 -1.67 8.68
N ASN A 234 -19.28 -1.50 10.00
CA ASN A 234 -18.45 -0.48 10.65
C ASN A 234 -16.95 -0.84 10.61
N LEU A 235 -16.59 -2.14 10.66
CA LEU A 235 -15.20 -2.58 10.53
C LEU A 235 -14.69 -2.67 9.08
N VAL A 236 -15.49 -2.30 8.06
CA VAL A 236 -15.04 -2.38 6.65
C VAL A 236 -13.77 -1.57 6.41
N SER A 237 -13.70 -0.35 6.94
CA SER A 237 -12.51 0.50 6.82
C SER A 237 -11.27 -0.18 7.44
N LEU A 238 -11.41 -0.69 8.66
CA LEU A 238 -10.33 -1.40 9.35
C LEU A 238 -9.90 -2.68 8.62
N ARG A 239 -10.85 -3.49 8.14
CA ARG A 239 -10.56 -4.71 7.37
C ARG A 239 -9.87 -4.39 6.05
N ARG A 240 -10.29 -3.32 5.36
CA ARG A 240 -9.64 -2.84 4.14
C ARG A 240 -8.22 -2.35 4.41
N SER A 241 -7.99 -1.57 5.46
CA SER A 241 -6.64 -1.15 5.85
C SER A 241 -5.75 -2.34 6.18
N ARG A 242 -6.25 -3.37 6.88
CA ARG A 242 -5.48 -4.61 7.13
C ARG A 242 -5.12 -5.37 5.86
N ASN A 243 -6.04 -5.47 4.91
CA ASN A 243 -5.75 -6.06 3.60
C ASN A 243 -4.70 -5.24 2.85
N ASN A 244 -4.81 -3.90 2.89
CA ASN A 244 -3.87 -3.00 2.23
C ASN A 244 -2.47 -3.03 2.86
N ASP A 245 -2.39 -3.22 4.18
CA ASP A 245 -1.14 -3.46 4.90
C ASP A 245 -0.44 -4.74 4.42
N ALA A 246 -1.19 -5.84 4.34
CA ALA A 246 -0.69 -7.10 3.76
C ALA A 246 -0.30 -6.95 2.27
N ILE A 247 -1.04 -6.18 1.48
CA ILE A 247 -0.68 -5.85 0.08
C ILE A 247 0.64 -5.06 0.05
N GLY A 248 0.85 -4.10 0.96
CA GLY A 248 2.10 -3.35 1.10
C GLY A 248 3.30 -4.26 1.39
N GLY A 249 3.16 -5.19 2.34
CA GLY A 249 4.19 -6.21 2.63
C GLY A 249 4.48 -7.12 1.42
N LEU A 250 3.45 -7.57 0.71
CA LEU A 250 3.62 -8.38 -0.51
C LEU A 250 4.28 -7.61 -1.66
N ALA A 251 4.00 -6.31 -1.80
CA ALA A 251 4.64 -5.44 -2.79
C ALA A 251 6.12 -5.23 -2.47
N PHE A 252 6.47 -5.06 -1.19
CA PHE A 252 7.87 -5.03 -0.74
C PHE A 252 8.58 -6.35 -1.02
N ARG A 253 7.92 -7.49 -0.78
CA ARG A 253 8.46 -8.82 -1.12
C ARG A 253 8.70 -8.99 -2.62
N ASP A 254 7.80 -8.50 -3.47
CA ASP A 254 8.02 -8.50 -4.92
C ASP A 254 9.20 -7.60 -5.33
N ALA A 255 9.36 -6.44 -4.70
CA ALA A 255 10.51 -5.58 -4.90
C ALA A 255 11.84 -6.26 -4.51
N ALA A 256 11.85 -6.99 -3.39
CA ALA A 256 12.99 -7.78 -2.96
C ALA A 256 13.30 -8.90 -3.97
N LEU A 257 12.29 -9.66 -4.44
CA LEU A 257 12.45 -10.67 -5.50
C LEU A 257 13.07 -10.07 -6.77
N GLN A 258 12.58 -8.90 -7.20
CA GLN A 258 13.11 -8.16 -8.35
C GLN A 258 14.57 -7.72 -8.16
N LEU A 259 14.92 -7.25 -6.96
CA LEU A 259 16.29 -6.88 -6.65
C LEU A 259 17.21 -8.12 -6.68
N VAL A 260 16.81 -9.21 -6.02
CA VAL A 260 17.62 -10.44 -5.99
C VAL A 260 17.84 -11.00 -7.38
N GLU A 261 16.82 -11.06 -8.23
CA GLU A 261 17.00 -11.49 -9.63
C GLU A 261 17.96 -10.57 -10.39
N ARG A 262 17.83 -9.24 -10.27
CA ARG A 262 18.75 -8.28 -10.89
C ARG A 262 20.18 -8.47 -10.40
N VAL A 263 20.37 -8.73 -9.10
CA VAL A 263 21.69 -8.99 -8.49
C VAL A 263 22.29 -10.26 -9.07
N ILE A 264 21.52 -11.36 -9.12
CA ILE A 264 21.99 -12.62 -9.70
C ILE A 264 22.34 -12.44 -11.18
N SER A 265 21.48 -11.76 -11.95
CA SER A 265 21.72 -11.48 -13.37
C SER A 265 23.02 -10.70 -13.56
N LYS A 266 23.24 -9.62 -12.81
CA LYS A 266 24.44 -8.79 -12.89
C LYS A 266 25.70 -9.50 -12.38
N TYR A 267 25.57 -10.37 -11.37
CA TYR A 267 26.66 -11.21 -10.90
C TYR A 267 27.18 -12.14 -12.00
N TRP A 268 26.28 -12.84 -12.70
CA TRP A 268 26.66 -13.71 -13.81
C TRP A 268 27.12 -12.95 -15.06
N GLU A 269 26.64 -11.73 -15.29
CA GLU A 269 27.18 -10.84 -16.33
C GLU A 269 28.62 -10.42 -16.03
N LEU A 270 28.94 -10.12 -14.76
CA LEU A 270 30.31 -9.81 -14.34
C LEU A 270 31.21 -11.03 -14.49
N ALA A 271 30.74 -12.22 -14.08
CA ALA A 271 31.47 -13.47 -14.27
C ALA A 271 31.75 -13.75 -15.76
N LEU A 272 30.77 -13.51 -16.64
CA LEU A 272 30.95 -13.63 -18.08
C LEU A 272 31.96 -12.61 -18.64
N ALA A 273 31.95 -11.38 -18.14
CA ALA A 273 32.91 -10.35 -18.56
C ALA A 273 34.35 -10.72 -18.15
N GLN A 274 34.54 -11.22 -16.92
CA GLN A 274 35.83 -11.74 -16.45
C GLN A 274 36.31 -12.90 -17.33
N GLN A 275 35.45 -13.89 -17.61
CA GLN A 275 35.81 -15.01 -18.48
C GLN A 275 36.09 -14.59 -19.93
N THR A 276 35.34 -13.61 -20.43
CA THR A 276 35.57 -13.05 -21.77
C THR A 276 36.96 -12.43 -21.84
N LEU A 277 37.37 -11.65 -20.83
CA LEU A 277 38.70 -11.07 -20.77
C LEU A 277 39.79 -12.15 -20.80
N GLU A 278 39.65 -13.21 -20.01
CA GLU A 278 40.58 -14.34 -20.01
C GLU A 278 40.66 -15.06 -21.37
N ILE A 279 39.51 -15.28 -22.02
CA ILE A 279 39.49 -15.87 -23.37
C ILE A 279 40.14 -14.95 -24.40
N ARG A 280 39.97 -13.61 -24.29
CA ARG A 280 40.64 -12.65 -25.18
C ARG A 280 42.14 -12.58 -24.94
N ARG A 281 42.60 -12.65 -23.68
CA ARG A 281 44.03 -12.79 -23.33
C ARG A 281 44.61 -14.06 -23.94
N PHE A 282 43.91 -15.18 -23.83
CA PHE A 282 44.29 -16.45 -24.46
C PHE A 282 44.39 -16.33 -25.99
N SER A 283 43.41 -15.68 -26.65
CA SER A 283 43.41 -15.42 -28.10
C SER A 283 44.61 -14.58 -28.54
N LEU A 284 44.95 -13.53 -27.80
CA LEU A 284 46.14 -12.70 -28.06
C LEU A 284 47.42 -13.52 -27.93
N GLY A 285 47.53 -14.35 -26.88
CA GLY A 285 48.67 -15.25 -26.68
C GLY A 285 48.86 -16.23 -27.85
N LEU A 286 47.78 -16.81 -28.38
CA LEU A 286 47.83 -17.65 -29.58
C LEU A 286 48.32 -16.87 -30.82
N ALA A 287 47.83 -15.65 -31.02
CA ALA A 287 48.26 -14.82 -32.15
C ALA A 287 49.75 -14.41 -32.06
N GLU A 288 50.25 -14.11 -30.86
CA GLU A 288 51.66 -13.79 -30.62
C GLU A 288 52.58 -15.01 -30.82
N GLU A 289 52.15 -16.19 -30.39
CA GLU A 289 52.86 -17.45 -30.68
C GLU A 289 52.93 -17.72 -32.19
N GLN A 290 51.81 -17.53 -32.89
CA GLN A 290 51.73 -17.72 -34.34
C GLN A 290 52.63 -16.73 -35.10
N LEU A 291 52.69 -15.47 -34.65
CA LEU A 291 53.61 -14.48 -35.21
C LEU A 291 55.07 -14.93 -35.04
N ARG A 292 55.45 -15.40 -33.84
CA ARG A 292 56.82 -15.88 -33.56
C ARG A 292 57.20 -17.06 -34.44
N LEU A 293 56.28 -18.01 -34.62
CA LEU A 293 56.45 -19.17 -35.49
C LEU A 293 56.62 -18.75 -36.96
N ASN A 294 55.78 -17.83 -37.44
CA ASN A 294 55.85 -17.31 -38.80
C ASN A 294 57.15 -16.53 -39.06
N GLU A 295 57.61 -15.70 -38.11
CA GLU A 295 58.89 -14.99 -38.23
C GLU A 295 60.08 -15.96 -38.32
N ALA A 296 60.07 -17.02 -37.50
CA ALA A 296 61.10 -18.06 -37.57
C ALA A 296 61.10 -18.77 -38.94
N LEU A 297 59.93 -19.16 -39.45
CA LEU A 297 59.79 -19.85 -40.75
C LEU A 297 60.14 -18.95 -41.94
N VAL A 298 59.85 -17.64 -41.88
CA VAL A 298 60.29 -16.67 -42.89
C VAL A 298 61.81 -16.50 -42.88
N SER A 299 62.44 -16.47 -41.69
CA SER A 299 63.90 -16.32 -41.57
C SER A 299 64.70 -17.46 -42.21
N VAL A 300 64.13 -18.68 -42.20
CA VAL A 300 64.69 -19.87 -42.84
C VAL A 300 64.17 -20.08 -44.28
N GLY A 301 63.44 -19.11 -44.84
CA GLY A 301 62.94 -19.12 -46.21
C GLY A 301 61.80 -20.11 -46.50
N LYS A 302 61.15 -20.67 -45.47
CA LYS A 302 60.04 -21.64 -45.61
C LYS A 302 58.66 -20.99 -45.81
N LEU A 303 58.51 -19.71 -45.48
CA LEU A 303 57.28 -18.92 -45.68
C LEU A 303 57.58 -17.59 -46.37
N ALA A 304 56.59 -17.08 -47.10
CA ALA A 304 56.65 -15.76 -47.73
C ALA A 304 56.56 -14.63 -46.68
N GLY A 305 57.23 -13.50 -46.93
CA GLY A 305 57.18 -12.33 -46.04
C GLY A 305 55.78 -11.75 -45.82
N SER A 306 54.84 -12.00 -46.73
CA SER A 306 53.42 -11.66 -46.56
C SER A 306 52.79 -12.35 -45.34
N ALA A 307 53.23 -13.55 -44.97
CA ALA A 307 52.73 -14.28 -43.81
C ALA A 307 53.05 -13.55 -42.49
N ARG A 308 54.21 -12.89 -42.42
CA ARG A 308 54.58 -12.04 -41.27
C ARG A 308 53.64 -10.85 -41.14
N VAL A 309 53.38 -10.14 -42.24
CA VAL A 309 52.49 -8.96 -42.24
C VAL A 309 51.07 -9.35 -41.82
N SER A 310 50.54 -10.46 -42.34
CA SER A 310 49.22 -10.96 -41.93
C SER A 310 49.17 -11.34 -40.44
N ALA A 311 50.22 -11.97 -39.91
CA ALA A 311 50.28 -12.31 -38.48
C ALA A 311 50.40 -11.06 -37.58
N GLN A 312 51.15 -10.03 -38.00
CA GLN A 312 51.21 -8.76 -37.29
C GLN A 312 49.86 -8.04 -37.28
N ALA A 313 49.13 -8.07 -38.40
CA ALA A 313 47.78 -7.53 -38.49
C ALA A 313 46.82 -8.26 -37.54
N GLU A 314 46.94 -9.58 -37.41
CA GLU A 314 46.13 -10.36 -36.45
C GLU A 314 46.44 -9.98 -35.00
N VAL A 315 47.71 -9.87 -34.60
CA VAL A 315 48.08 -9.43 -33.24
C VAL A 315 47.53 -8.03 -32.95
N ALA A 316 47.62 -7.10 -33.91
CA ALA A 316 47.04 -5.77 -33.75
C ALA A 316 45.51 -5.81 -33.59
N ALA A 317 44.82 -6.67 -34.35
CA ALA A 317 43.38 -6.86 -34.23
C ALA A 317 42.99 -7.45 -32.85
N GLN A 318 43.71 -8.47 -32.37
CA GLN A 318 43.45 -9.08 -31.06
C GLN A 318 43.72 -8.10 -29.91
N ARG A 319 44.72 -7.21 -30.04
CA ARG A 319 44.97 -6.13 -29.06
C ARG A 319 43.80 -5.15 -28.98
N ALA A 320 43.21 -4.76 -30.12
CA ALA A 320 42.03 -3.89 -30.11
C ALA A 320 40.84 -4.59 -29.41
N VAL A 321 40.60 -5.86 -29.71
CA VAL A 321 39.53 -6.65 -29.07
C VAL A 321 39.76 -6.83 -27.56
N LEU A 322 41.02 -6.93 -27.11
CA LEU A 322 41.35 -7.00 -25.69
C LEU A 322 40.99 -5.70 -24.96
N VAL A 323 41.31 -4.54 -25.55
CA VAL A 323 40.95 -3.22 -25.00
C VAL A 323 39.43 -3.10 -24.84
N ASP A 324 38.66 -3.55 -25.83
CA ASP A 324 37.19 -3.57 -25.74
C ASP A 324 36.69 -4.48 -24.60
N ALA A 325 37.31 -5.64 -24.39
CA ALA A 325 36.96 -6.55 -23.31
C ALA A 325 37.28 -5.96 -21.92
N GLU A 326 38.41 -5.25 -21.78
CA GLU A 326 38.79 -4.54 -20.56
C GLU A 326 37.79 -3.41 -20.23
N ALA A 327 37.42 -2.61 -21.23
CA ALA A 327 36.40 -1.57 -21.09
C ALA A 327 35.01 -2.16 -20.75
N GLY A 328 34.68 -3.32 -21.33
CA GLY A 328 33.47 -4.08 -21.02
C GLY A 328 33.43 -4.55 -19.57
N LEU A 329 34.52 -5.11 -19.05
CA LEU A 329 34.64 -5.52 -17.65
C LEU A 329 34.51 -4.33 -16.70
N ALA A 330 35.19 -3.21 -17.00
CA ALA A 330 35.09 -1.99 -16.20
C ALA A 330 33.64 -1.48 -16.12
N THR A 331 32.91 -1.47 -17.24
CA THR A 331 31.51 -1.03 -17.28
C THR A 331 30.60 -1.95 -16.45
N ARG A 332 30.73 -3.28 -16.58
CA ARG A 332 29.92 -4.24 -15.80
C ARG A 332 30.23 -4.19 -14.30
N SER A 333 31.50 -3.95 -13.95
CA SER A 333 31.94 -3.73 -12.57
C SER A 333 31.24 -2.51 -11.97
N LEU A 334 31.20 -1.38 -12.68
CA LEU A 334 30.51 -0.16 -12.22
C LEU A 334 29.00 -0.39 -12.05
N GLU A 335 28.35 -1.05 -13.01
CA GLU A 335 26.92 -1.38 -12.92
C GLU A 335 26.60 -2.27 -11.72
N PHE A 336 27.44 -3.29 -11.48
CA PHE A 336 27.29 -4.20 -10.35
C PHE A 336 27.56 -3.51 -9.01
N ARG A 337 28.61 -2.67 -8.94
CA ARG A 337 28.94 -1.85 -7.76
C ARG A 337 27.78 -0.91 -7.38
N ARG A 338 27.13 -0.28 -8.36
CA ARG A 338 25.93 0.55 -8.12
C ARG A 338 24.78 -0.24 -7.51
N LEU A 339 24.60 -1.50 -7.91
CA LEU A 339 23.49 -2.34 -7.48
C LEU A 339 23.66 -2.86 -6.04
N ILE A 340 24.87 -3.32 -5.70
CA ILE A 340 25.16 -3.91 -4.38
C ILE A 340 25.51 -2.84 -3.33
N ASN A 341 25.96 -1.66 -3.78
CA ASN A 341 26.41 -0.54 -2.94
C ASN A 341 27.33 -1.01 -1.80
N PRO A 342 28.55 -1.48 -2.11
CA PRO A 342 29.39 -2.19 -1.15
C PRO A 342 29.94 -1.29 -0.02
N GLY A 343 29.77 0.04 -0.11
CA GLY A 343 30.33 1.00 0.85
C GLY A 343 31.85 0.80 0.98
N THR A 344 32.36 0.78 2.21
CA THR A 344 33.79 0.59 2.49
C THR A 344 34.29 -0.84 2.31
N ALA A 345 33.42 -1.83 2.10
CA ALA A 345 33.82 -3.24 1.96
C ALA A 345 34.58 -3.50 0.65
N PHE A 346 34.29 -2.71 -0.38
CA PHE A 346 35.05 -2.67 -1.63
C PHE A 346 35.39 -1.21 -1.96
N PRO A 347 36.67 -0.80 -1.89
CA PRO A 347 37.09 0.55 -2.26
C PRO A 347 36.59 0.93 -3.66
N GLU A 348 36.32 2.22 -3.89
CA GLU A 348 35.77 2.71 -5.18
C GLU A 348 36.65 2.33 -6.38
N ASP A 349 37.96 2.22 -6.17
CA ASP A 349 38.95 1.83 -7.18
C ASP A 349 39.33 0.34 -7.16
N GLY A 350 38.72 -0.46 -6.28
CA GLY A 350 39.04 -1.88 -6.16
C GLY A 350 38.45 -2.71 -7.30
N GLU A 351 39.19 -3.68 -7.82
CA GLU A 351 38.64 -4.71 -8.71
C GLU A 351 37.86 -5.76 -7.90
N PHE A 352 36.81 -6.33 -8.50
CA PHE A 352 36.10 -7.44 -7.88
C PHE A 352 36.93 -8.72 -7.99
N PRO A 353 36.86 -9.62 -6.99
CA PRO A 353 37.52 -10.92 -7.04
C PRO A 353 37.04 -11.73 -8.25
N GLU A 354 37.87 -12.66 -8.70
CA GLU A 354 37.48 -13.60 -9.74
C GLU A 354 36.30 -14.45 -9.26
N ILE A 355 35.25 -14.50 -10.08
CA ILE A 355 34.06 -15.30 -9.79
C ILE A 355 34.26 -16.71 -10.31
N ALA A 356 34.36 -17.68 -9.39
CA ALA A 356 34.28 -19.08 -9.74
C ALA A 356 32.88 -19.40 -10.30
N VAL A 357 32.82 -19.90 -11.53
CA VAL A 357 31.56 -20.35 -12.14
C VAL A 357 31.49 -21.86 -12.03
N PRO A 358 30.73 -22.41 -11.07
CA PRO A 358 30.66 -23.84 -10.85
C PRO A 358 30.05 -24.55 -12.07
N GLU A 359 30.31 -25.84 -12.15
CA GLU A 359 29.66 -26.69 -13.14
C GLU A 359 28.20 -26.91 -12.76
N PRO A 360 27.23 -26.61 -13.64
CA PRO A 360 25.83 -26.74 -13.30
C PRO A 360 25.39 -28.20 -13.31
N GLU A 361 24.78 -28.63 -12.21
CA GLU A 361 24.08 -29.90 -12.13
C GLU A 361 22.66 -29.81 -12.69
N LYS A 362 22.19 -30.91 -13.29
CA LYS A 362 20.82 -30.97 -13.80
C LYS A 362 19.83 -31.15 -12.65
N GLU A 363 19.18 -30.07 -12.25
CA GLU A 363 18.09 -30.14 -11.27
C GLU A 363 16.77 -30.58 -11.95
N PRO A 364 16.03 -31.56 -11.40
CA PRO A 364 14.74 -31.95 -11.94
C PRO A 364 13.68 -30.91 -11.59
N PHE A 365 13.13 -30.23 -12.59
CA PHE A 365 12.03 -29.28 -12.43
C PHE A 365 10.70 -29.86 -12.96
N PRO A 366 9.93 -30.59 -12.14
CA PRO A 366 8.61 -31.07 -12.56
C PRO A 366 7.65 -29.88 -12.77
N PRO A 367 6.98 -29.78 -13.95
CA PRO A 367 6.09 -28.67 -14.26
C PRO A 367 4.98 -28.46 -13.22
N GLU A 368 4.38 -29.54 -12.73
CA GLU A 368 3.26 -29.50 -11.79
C GLU A 368 3.68 -28.93 -10.43
N ARG A 369 4.89 -29.27 -9.96
CA ARG A 369 5.44 -28.74 -8.71
C ARG A 369 5.74 -27.25 -8.84
N SER A 370 6.33 -26.84 -9.97
CA SER A 370 6.72 -25.45 -10.22
C SER A 370 5.48 -24.54 -10.27
N VAL A 371 4.40 -25.00 -10.91
CA VAL A 371 3.11 -24.29 -10.94
C VAL A 371 2.46 -24.23 -9.54
N ALA A 372 2.55 -25.31 -8.75
CA ALA A 372 2.04 -25.32 -7.38
C ALA A 372 2.81 -24.33 -6.48
N LEU A 373 4.13 -24.28 -6.61
CA LEU A 373 4.98 -23.30 -5.92
C LEU A 373 4.59 -21.87 -6.32
N ALA A 374 4.41 -21.60 -7.61
CA ALA A 374 3.99 -20.30 -8.09
C ALA A 374 2.65 -19.83 -7.49
N ARG A 375 1.66 -20.72 -7.38
CA ARG A 375 0.35 -20.39 -6.78
C ARG A 375 0.40 -20.05 -5.28
N ALA A 376 1.43 -20.54 -4.59
CA ALA A 376 1.63 -20.37 -3.15
C ALA A 376 2.57 -19.21 -2.82
N PHE A 377 3.65 -19.01 -3.59
CA PHE A 377 4.71 -18.08 -3.25
C PHE A 377 4.73 -16.79 -4.07
N ARG A 378 4.00 -16.70 -5.19
CA ARG A 378 3.96 -15.47 -5.98
C ARG A 378 3.24 -14.33 -5.25
N PRO A 379 3.89 -13.17 -5.01
CA PRO A 379 3.26 -12.05 -4.33
C PRO A 379 2.14 -11.37 -5.11
N ASP A 380 2.19 -11.37 -6.44
CA ASP A 380 1.17 -10.72 -7.30
C ASP A 380 -0.18 -11.46 -7.25
N LEU A 381 -0.17 -12.80 -7.27
CA LEU A 381 -1.37 -13.62 -7.05
C LEU A 381 -1.96 -13.40 -5.66
N ALA A 382 -1.10 -13.27 -4.66
CA ALA A 382 -1.49 -12.96 -3.29
C ALA A 382 -2.17 -11.58 -3.18
N GLN A 383 -1.58 -10.54 -3.77
CA GLN A 383 -2.17 -9.19 -3.82
C GLN A 383 -3.54 -9.21 -4.52
N ALA A 384 -3.66 -9.86 -5.68
CA ALA A 384 -4.91 -9.94 -6.42
C ALA A 384 -6.03 -10.67 -5.64
N ARG A 385 -5.68 -11.67 -4.80
CA ARG A 385 -6.65 -12.32 -3.89
C ARG A 385 -7.16 -11.35 -2.81
N LEU A 386 -6.28 -10.52 -2.24
CA LEU A 386 -6.66 -9.50 -1.27
C LEU A 386 -7.48 -8.36 -1.90
N ASP A 387 -7.22 -8.01 -3.16
CA ASP A 387 -8.05 -7.07 -3.92
C ASP A 387 -9.48 -7.57 -4.13
N VAL A 388 -9.65 -8.88 -4.40
CA VAL A 388 -10.98 -9.51 -4.43
C VAL A 388 -11.67 -9.41 -3.07
N ALA A 389 -10.94 -9.63 -1.97
CA ALA A 389 -11.48 -9.46 -0.62
C ALA A 389 -11.88 -8.01 -0.31
N ASN A 390 -11.12 -7.02 -0.79
CA ASN A 390 -11.48 -5.60 -0.72
C ASN A 390 -12.76 -5.29 -1.52
N GLY A 391 -12.93 -5.91 -2.69
CA GLY A 391 -14.17 -5.87 -3.46
C GLY A 391 -15.37 -6.43 -2.70
N ASP A 392 -15.20 -7.58 -2.04
CA ASP A 392 -16.25 -8.19 -1.20
C ASP A 392 -16.68 -7.27 -0.06
N LEU A 393 -15.72 -6.59 0.60
CA LEU A 393 -16.02 -5.60 1.63
C LEU A 393 -16.84 -4.42 1.07
N ALA A 394 -16.55 -3.96 -0.15
CA ALA A 394 -17.35 -2.92 -0.81
C ALA A 394 -18.77 -3.40 -1.13
N VAL A 395 -18.96 -4.68 -1.47
CA VAL A 395 -20.30 -5.28 -1.65
C VAL A 395 -21.06 -5.31 -0.32
N VAL A 396 -20.40 -5.63 0.80
CA VAL A 396 -21.00 -5.60 2.15
C VAL A 396 -21.46 -4.18 2.51
N GLU A 397 -20.57 -3.20 2.34
CA GLU A 397 -20.84 -1.78 2.61
C GLU A 397 -22.03 -1.27 1.79
N THR A 398 -22.02 -1.48 0.47
CA THR A 398 -23.09 -1.04 -0.43
C THR A 398 -24.40 -1.79 -0.23
N LYS A 399 -24.36 -3.07 0.18
CA LYS A 399 -25.56 -3.84 0.52
C LYS A 399 -26.26 -3.26 1.76
N ASN A 400 -25.50 -2.86 2.78
CA ASN A 400 -26.03 -2.17 3.95
C ASN A 400 -26.60 -0.79 3.57
N GLY A 401 -25.95 -0.06 2.66
CA GLY A 401 -26.46 1.20 2.10
C GLY A 401 -27.86 1.12 1.45
N LEU A 402 -28.34 -0.07 1.07
CA LEU A 402 -29.70 -0.27 0.53
C LEU A 402 -30.81 -0.23 1.60
N LEU A 403 -30.47 -0.52 2.86
CA LEU A 403 -31.40 -0.53 3.99
C LEU A 403 -31.81 0.90 4.34
N PRO A 404 -33.04 1.15 4.82
CA PRO A 404 -33.39 2.46 5.35
C PRO A 404 -32.60 2.75 6.63
N ARG A 405 -32.46 4.04 6.97
CA ARG A 405 -31.82 4.45 8.22
C ARG A 405 -32.88 4.46 9.31
N LEU A 406 -32.65 3.68 10.36
CA LEU A 406 -33.46 3.62 11.57
C LEU A 406 -32.50 3.69 12.73
N ASP A 407 -32.52 4.82 13.45
CA ASP A 407 -31.66 5.03 14.61
C ASP A 407 -32.53 5.13 15.86
N ALA A 408 -32.22 4.35 16.88
CA ALA A 408 -32.73 4.58 18.22
C ALA A 408 -31.84 5.59 18.92
N PHE A 409 -32.44 6.59 19.57
CA PHE A 409 -31.69 7.54 20.37
C PHE A 409 -32.28 7.64 21.77
N ALA A 410 -31.40 7.86 22.73
CA ALA A 410 -31.75 8.20 24.10
C ALA A 410 -30.79 9.29 24.57
N SER A 411 -31.31 10.36 25.15
CA SER A 411 -30.51 11.40 25.77
C SER A 411 -31.05 11.73 27.15
N TYR A 412 -30.13 12.07 28.03
CA TYR A 412 -30.43 12.54 29.37
C TYR A 412 -29.57 13.75 29.64
N GLY A 413 -30.19 14.87 29.98
CA GLY A 413 -29.49 16.09 30.28
C GLY A 413 -30.16 16.92 31.36
N VAL A 414 -29.40 17.87 31.90
CA VAL A 414 -29.86 18.82 32.90
C VAL A 414 -29.57 20.21 32.36
N ASN A 415 -30.56 21.09 32.45
CA ASN A 415 -30.43 22.50 32.08
C ASN A 415 -30.52 23.36 33.33
N SER A 416 -29.46 24.06 33.68
CA SER A 416 -29.48 25.05 34.74
C SER A 416 -29.65 26.46 34.16
N ARG A 417 -30.45 27.29 34.82
CA ARG A 417 -30.55 28.73 34.56
C ARG A 417 -30.39 29.48 35.87
N GLY A 418 -29.67 30.60 35.87
CA GLY A 418 -29.51 31.44 37.04
C GLY A 418 -29.07 32.86 36.73
N ALA A 419 -29.42 33.78 37.60
CA ALA A 419 -28.90 35.15 37.61
C ALA A 419 -27.59 35.21 38.43
N GLY A 420 -26.49 35.64 37.81
CA GLY A 420 -25.16 35.75 38.43
C GLY A 420 -24.18 34.59 38.16
N THR A 421 -22.87 34.90 38.25
CA THR A 421 -21.74 34.05 37.82
C THR A 421 -21.57 32.71 38.56
N GLY A 422 -22.31 32.49 39.66
CA GLY A 422 -22.25 31.27 40.46
C GLY A 422 -23.60 30.61 40.78
N ALA A 423 -24.73 31.18 40.34
CA ALA A 423 -26.05 30.62 40.56
C ALA A 423 -26.33 29.42 39.64
N TRP A 424 -25.88 29.48 38.37
CA TRP A 424 -26.00 28.39 37.41
C TRP A 424 -25.34 27.09 37.90
N ALA A 425 -24.14 27.19 38.50
CA ALA A 425 -23.40 26.03 38.99
C ALA A 425 -24.07 25.33 40.20
N ARG A 426 -24.86 26.07 40.99
CA ARG A 426 -25.61 25.52 42.13
C ARG A 426 -26.87 24.76 41.72
N HIS A 427 -27.28 24.84 40.45
CA HIS A 427 -28.49 24.19 39.92
C HIS A 427 -28.15 23.06 38.94
N LEU A 428 -26.87 22.69 38.81
CA LEU A 428 -26.46 21.49 38.06
C LEU A 428 -26.82 20.20 38.80
N ASP A 429 -26.92 20.24 40.14
CA ASP A 429 -27.40 19.15 40.99
C ASP A 429 -28.92 19.21 41.27
N ASP A 430 -29.62 20.22 40.73
CA ASP A 430 -31.06 20.38 40.92
C ASP A 430 -31.83 19.60 39.85
N THR A 431 -32.54 18.54 40.27
CA THR A 431 -33.34 17.65 39.42
C THR A 431 -34.55 18.34 38.78
N THR A 432 -34.82 19.61 39.12
CA THR A 432 -35.99 20.36 38.68
C THR A 432 -36.02 20.59 37.16
N TYR A 433 -34.87 20.58 36.48
CA TYR A 433 -34.74 20.85 35.03
C TYR A 433 -34.11 19.69 34.25
N GLU A 434 -34.39 18.46 34.67
CA GLU A 434 -34.02 17.26 33.93
C GLU A 434 -34.82 17.13 32.63
N ALA A 435 -34.12 16.78 31.56
CA ALA A 435 -34.69 16.43 30.27
C ALA A 435 -34.24 15.01 29.90
N PHE A 436 -35.21 14.11 29.74
CA PHE A 436 -34.99 12.78 29.18
C PHE A 436 -35.75 12.68 27.87
N GLU A 437 -35.05 12.31 26.81
CA GLU A 437 -35.66 12.08 25.50
C GLU A 437 -35.24 10.69 25.00
N ALA A 438 -36.21 9.94 24.48
CA ALA A 438 -35.93 8.69 23.79
C ALA A 438 -36.88 8.57 22.60
N GLY A 439 -36.35 8.11 21.47
CA GLY A 439 -37.13 8.03 20.24
C GLY A 439 -36.47 7.19 19.17
N LEU A 440 -37.21 7.03 18.07
CA LEU A 440 -36.74 6.35 16.87
C LEU A 440 -36.76 7.36 15.71
N ASN A 441 -35.64 7.50 15.02
CA ASN A 441 -35.54 8.31 13.82
C ASN A 441 -35.51 7.40 12.59
N PHE A 442 -36.55 7.48 11.76
CA PHE A 442 -36.64 6.73 10.50
C PHE A 442 -36.48 7.67 9.30
N SER A 443 -35.53 7.35 8.42
CA SER A 443 -35.36 8.07 7.15
C SER A 443 -35.09 7.12 5.99
N MET A 444 -35.77 7.35 4.87
CA MET A 444 -35.60 6.59 3.65
C MET A 444 -35.79 7.48 2.42
N THR A 445 -34.86 7.40 1.47
CA THR A 445 -35.04 8.01 0.15
C THR A 445 -35.92 7.11 -0.72
N LEU A 446 -36.94 7.69 -1.37
CA LEU A 446 -37.81 6.96 -2.29
C LEU A 446 -37.05 6.63 -3.60
N GLY A 447 -37.30 5.46 -4.17
CA GLY A 447 -36.65 4.98 -5.41
C GLY A 447 -35.24 4.40 -5.25
N ARG A 448 -34.39 4.94 -4.36
CA ARG A 448 -33.03 4.43 -4.03
C ARG A 448 -32.13 4.16 -5.25
N ARG A 449 -32.25 4.95 -6.32
CA ARG A 449 -31.53 4.71 -7.60
C ARG A 449 -30.01 4.79 -7.41
N ALA A 450 -29.53 5.78 -6.66
CA ALA A 450 -28.10 5.95 -6.38
C ALA A 450 -27.52 4.75 -5.60
N GLU A 451 -28.18 4.31 -4.53
CA GLU A 451 -27.70 3.18 -3.72
C GLU A 451 -27.75 1.85 -4.50
N LYS A 452 -28.79 1.63 -5.30
CA LYS A 452 -28.86 0.48 -6.22
C LYS A 452 -27.72 0.50 -7.24
N ALA A 453 -27.41 1.67 -7.81
CA ALA A 453 -26.31 1.82 -8.77
C ALA A 453 -24.94 1.61 -8.11
N ARG A 454 -24.72 2.11 -6.88
CA ARG A 454 -23.49 1.86 -6.10
C ARG A 454 -23.32 0.38 -5.80
N HIS A 455 -24.37 -0.30 -5.36
CA HIS A 455 -24.33 -1.74 -5.08
C HIS A 455 -24.08 -2.58 -6.34
N LEU A 456 -24.73 -2.25 -7.45
CA LEU A 456 -24.48 -2.89 -8.74
C LEU A 456 -23.03 -2.67 -9.20
N ARG A 457 -22.51 -1.44 -9.06
CA ARG A 457 -21.11 -1.12 -9.37
C ARG A 457 -20.14 -1.96 -8.54
N ALA A 458 -20.34 -2.05 -7.22
CA ALA A 458 -19.48 -2.86 -6.34
C ALA A 458 -19.48 -4.35 -6.76
N LYS A 459 -20.65 -4.90 -7.12
CA LYS A 459 -20.75 -6.27 -7.64
C LYS A 459 -19.98 -6.46 -8.95
N LEU A 460 -20.13 -5.52 -9.89
CA LEU A 460 -19.43 -5.57 -11.18
C LEU A 460 -17.91 -5.41 -11.01
N GLN A 461 -17.47 -4.51 -10.13
CA GLN A 461 -16.05 -4.33 -9.81
C GLN A 461 -15.45 -5.57 -9.15
N THR A 462 -16.20 -6.23 -8.26
CA THR A 462 -15.77 -7.51 -7.66
C THR A 462 -15.68 -8.61 -8.71
N GLY A 463 -16.68 -8.73 -9.60
CA GLY A 463 -16.64 -9.68 -10.72
C GLY A 463 -15.50 -9.40 -11.70
N GLN A 464 -15.15 -8.13 -11.92
CA GLN A 464 -13.99 -7.73 -12.71
C GLN A 464 -12.67 -8.15 -12.03
N ALA A 465 -12.53 -7.92 -10.72
CA ALA A 465 -11.35 -8.34 -9.95
C ALA A 465 -11.18 -9.87 -9.96
N GLU A 466 -12.27 -10.63 -9.84
CA GLU A 466 -12.24 -12.09 -9.95
C GLU A 466 -11.81 -12.58 -11.35
N ALA A 467 -12.31 -11.92 -12.40
CA ALA A 467 -11.89 -12.25 -13.77
C ALA A 467 -10.42 -11.91 -14.00
N ALA A 468 -9.94 -10.79 -13.44
CA ALA A 468 -8.54 -10.41 -13.47
C ALA A 468 -7.65 -11.42 -12.72
N LEU A 469 -8.06 -11.90 -11.55
CA LEU A 469 -7.37 -12.95 -10.81
C LEU A 469 -7.26 -14.25 -11.63
N ARG A 470 -8.36 -14.72 -12.24
CA ARG A 470 -8.33 -15.92 -13.11
C ARG A 470 -7.38 -15.75 -14.30
N ASN A 471 -7.35 -14.55 -14.91
CA ASN A 471 -6.41 -14.25 -15.98
C ASN A 471 -4.96 -14.23 -15.48
N LEU A 472 -4.70 -13.63 -14.31
CA LEU A 472 -3.38 -13.60 -13.69
C LEU A 472 -2.87 -15.00 -13.34
N GLU A 473 -3.75 -15.90 -12.85
CA GLU A 473 -3.41 -17.30 -12.60
C GLU A 473 -2.97 -18.03 -13.89
N GLN A 474 -3.65 -17.77 -15.02
CA GLN A 474 -3.27 -18.34 -16.31
C GLN A 474 -1.96 -17.77 -16.85
N LEU A 475 -1.75 -16.46 -16.70
CA LEU A 475 -0.49 -15.80 -17.06
C LEU A 475 0.66 -16.36 -16.23
N ALA A 476 0.46 -16.50 -14.92
CA ALA A 476 1.46 -17.06 -14.02
C ALA A 476 1.84 -18.50 -14.38
N GLU A 477 0.85 -19.34 -14.71
CA GLU A 477 1.09 -20.70 -15.18
C GLU A 477 1.89 -20.73 -16.50
N THR A 478 1.57 -19.81 -17.42
CA THR A 478 2.25 -19.69 -18.71
C THR A 478 3.69 -19.22 -18.54
N GLU A 479 3.93 -18.23 -17.68
CA GLU A 479 5.26 -17.69 -17.37
C GLU A 479 6.16 -18.77 -16.75
N VAL A 480 5.65 -19.53 -15.78
CA VAL A 480 6.41 -20.63 -15.15
C VAL A 480 6.77 -21.71 -16.17
N ARG A 481 5.82 -22.11 -17.02
CA ARG A 481 6.08 -23.08 -18.08
C ARG A 481 7.08 -22.59 -19.11
N ALA A 482 7.01 -21.31 -19.50
CA ALA A 482 7.98 -20.70 -20.40
C ALA A 482 9.37 -20.66 -19.77
N ALA A 483 9.48 -20.29 -18.48
CA ALA A 483 10.74 -20.26 -17.75
C ALA A 483 11.35 -21.66 -17.61
N LEU A 484 10.54 -22.70 -17.39
CA LEU A 484 10.99 -24.10 -17.38
C LEU A 484 11.58 -24.54 -18.72
N VAL A 485 10.89 -24.22 -19.82
CA VAL A 485 11.38 -24.51 -21.18
C VAL A 485 12.69 -23.78 -21.45
N GLU A 486 12.78 -22.51 -21.05
CA GLU A 486 13.99 -21.71 -21.24
C GLU A 486 15.17 -22.23 -20.42
N ALA A 487 14.98 -22.56 -19.14
CA ALA A 487 16.02 -23.16 -18.30
C ALA A 487 16.51 -24.51 -18.87
N GLY A 488 15.59 -25.35 -19.36
CA GLY A 488 15.92 -26.60 -20.03
C GLY A 488 16.69 -26.39 -21.34
N ARG A 489 16.29 -25.39 -22.15
CA ARG A 489 16.96 -25.01 -23.40
C ARG A 489 18.39 -24.53 -23.14
N GLN A 490 18.60 -23.65 -22.17
CA GLN A 490 19.92 -23.14 -21.81
C GLN A 490 20.85 -24.25 -21.31
N PHE A 491 20.33 -25.20 -20.52
CA PHE A 491 21.10 -26.37 -20.10
C PHE A 491 21.53 -27.25 -21.28
N ALA A 492 20.61 -27.51 -22.22
CA ALA A 492 20.93 -28.28 -23.43
C ALA A 492 21.95 -27.55 -24.33
N GLN A 493 21.81 -26.22 -24.47
CA GLN A 493 22.75 -25.39 -25.22
C GLN A 493 24.15 -25.42 -24.59
N LEU A 494 24.25 -25.33 -23.27
CA LEU A 494 25.52 -25.45 -22.55
C LEU A 494 26.18 -26.80 -22.79
N ALA A 495 25.42 -27.90 -22.72
CA ALA A 495 25.94 -29.23 -23.00
C ALA A 495 26.48 -29.35 -24.45
N ALA A 496 25.77 -28.76 -25.43
CA ALA A 496 26.20 -28.74 -26.82
C ALA A 496 27.47 -27.88 -27.03
N SER A 497 27.51 -26.66 -26.49
CA SER A 497 28.66 -25.76 -26.60
C SER A 497 29.92 -26.31 -25.93
N ARG A 498 29.77 -27.03 -24.80
CA ARG A 498 30.89 -27.76 -24.17
C ARG A 498 31.48 -28.83 -25.07
N GLN A 499 30.61 -29.61 -25.71
CA GLN A 499 31.05 -30.63 -26.64
C GLN A 499 31.75 -29.99 -27.85
N GLU A 500 31.25 -28.86 -28.35
CA GLU A 500 31.89 -28.11 -29.44
C GLU A 500 33.30 -27.65 -29.05
N VAL A 501 33.47 -27.03 -27.87
CA VAL A 501 34.80 -26.63 -27.38
C VAL A 501 35.76 -27.81 -27.34
N MET A 502 35.33 -28.95 -26.78
CA MET A 502 36.16 -30.16 -26.72
C MET A 502 36.61 -30.65 -28.11
N GLN A 503 35.75 -30.54 -29.14
CA GLN A 503 36.12 -30.94 -30.50
C GLN A 503 37.04 -29.90 -31.16
N ARG A 504 36.78 -28.60 -30.98
CA ARG A 504 37.61 -27.52 -31.54
C ARG A 504 39.02 -27.50 -30.93
N GLU A 505 39.17 -27.88 -29.67
CA GLU A 505 40.50 -28.04 -29.05
C GLU A 505 41.31 -29.16 -29.69
N LYS A 506 40.67 -30.30 -30.00
CA LYS A 506 41.31 -31.42 -30.71
C LYS A 506 41.65 -31.05 -32.15
N GLU A 507 40.74 -30.36 -32.84
CA GLU A 507 40.96 -29.86 -34.21
C GLU A 507 42.17 -28.92 -34.26
N LEU A 508 42.28 -27.98 -33.30
CA LEU A 508 43.43 -27.09 -33.21
C LEU A 508 44.74 -27.84 -33.00
N ALA A 509 44.74 -28.86 -32.13
CA ALA A 509 45.94 -29.67 -31.88
C ALA A 509 46.39 -30.41 -33.14
N VAL A 510 45.45 -31.00 -33.89
CA VAL A 510 45.75 -31.70 -35.16
C VAL A 510 46.27 -30.73 -36.21
N GLU A 511 45.58 -29.60 -36.43
CA GLU A 511 45.94 -28.63 -37.47
C GLU A 511 47.32 -27.98 -37.19
N THR A 512 47.63 -27.75 -35.91
CA THR A 512 48.94 -27.22 -35.48
C THR A 512 50.08 -28.19 -35.80
N GLU A 513 49.88 -29.49 -35.59
CA GLU A 513 50.86 -30.52 -35.95
C GLU A 513 50.98 -30.69 -37.48
N GLU A 514 49.88 -30.67 -38.22
CA GLU A 514 49.93 -30.71 -39.68
C GLU A 514 50.65 -29.49 -40.27
N PHE A 515 50.49 -28.31 -39.66
CA PHE A 515 51.20 -27.10 -40.07
C PHE A 515 52.71 -27.22 -39.82
N ARG A 516 53.13 -27.76 -38.67
CA ARG A 516 54.55 -28.04 -38.37
C ARG A 516 55.18 -29.00 -39.38
N LEU A 517 54.40 -29.97 -39.87
CA LEU A 517 54.82 -30.92 -40.90
C LEU A 517 54.74 -30.38 -42.33
N GLY A 518 54.29 -29.13 -42.52
CA GLY A 518 54.13 -28.50 -43.84
C GLY A 518 52.97 -29.06 -44.65
N ARG A 519 52.01 -29.74 -44.03
CA ARG A 519 50.81 -30.32 -44.65
C ARG A 519 49.58 -29.42 -44.57
N SER A 520 49.62 -28.41 -43.70
CA SER A 520 48.59 -27.39 -43.54
C SER A 520 49.11 -25.99 -43.89
N THR A 521 48.20 -25.02 -44.00
CA THR A 521 48.50 -23.60 -44.26
C THR A 521 48.28 -22.74 -43.02
N ASN A 522 48.99 -21.61 -42.94
CA ASN A 522 48.81 -20.63 -41.88
C ASN A 522 47.35 -20.12 -41.80
N LEU A 523 46.65 -20.04 -42.93
CA LEU A 523 45.25 -19.63 -42.97
C LEU A 523 44.33 -20.62 -42.24
N ASN A 524 44.54 -21.93 -42.43
CA ASN A 524 43.74 -22.96 -41.77
C ASN A 524 43.93 -22.92 -40.25
N VAL A 525 45.18 -22.80 -39.78
CA VAL A 525 45.48 -22.71 -38.34
C VAL A 525 44.79 -21.48 -37.74
N LEU A 526 44.87 -20.31 -38.39
CA LEU A 526 44.20 -19.10 -37.93
C LEU A 526 42.67 -19.25 -37.91
N GLN A 527 42.09 -19.95 -38.90
CA GLN A 527 40.66 -20.23 -38.94
C GLN A 527 40.23 -21.12 -37.77
N VAL A 528 40.93 -22.23 -37.51
CA VAL A 528 40.63 -23.14 -36.41
C VAL A 528 40.83 -22.46 -35.04
N GLN A 529 41.86 -21.60 -34.89
CA GLN A 529 42.04 -20.79 -33.68
C GLN A 529 40.87 -19.84 -33.45
N ARG A 530 40.40 -19.14 -34.50
CA ARG A 530 39.23 -18.26 -34.41
C ARG A 530 37.97 -19.05 -34.05
N ASP A 531 37.74 -20.21 -34.66
CA ASP A 531 36.62 -21.09 -34.37
C ASP A 531 36.64 -21.57 -32.90
N LEU A 532 37.81 -21.95 -32.37
CA LEU A 532 37.96 -22.32 -30.95
C LEU A 532 37.64 -21.16 -30.01
N VAL A 533 38.15 -19.96 -30.30
CA VAL A 533 37.87 -18.76 -29.48
C VAL A 533 36.37 -18.44 -29.49
N GLN A 534 35.70 -18.54 -30.64
CA GLN A 534 34.25 -18.36 -30.72
C GLN A 534 33.49 -19.44 -29.94
N ALA A 535 33.90 -20.71 -30.03
CA ALA A 535 33.30 -21.79 -29.27
C ALA A 535 33.44 -21.57 -27.75
N LYS A 536 34.62 -21.13 -27.27
CA LYS A 536 34.83 -20.82 -25.84
C LYS A 536 33.96 -19.67 -25.35
N LEU A 537 33.78 -18.63 -26.16
CA LEU A 537 32.87 -17.51 -25.85
C LEU A 537 31.40 -17.97 -25.83
N ALA A 538 31.01 -18.82 -26.78
CA ALA A 538 29.67 -19.41 -26.81
C ALA A 538 29.41 -20.27 -25.57
N GLU A 539 30.38 -21.08 -25.13
CA GLU A 539 30.25 -21.88 -23.90
C GLU A 539 30.13 -20.99 -22.66
N ALA A 540 30.99 -19.98 -22.51
CA ALA A 540 30.95 -19.06 -21.38
C ALA A 540 29.60 -18.32 -21.31
N SER A 541 29.10 -17.84 -22.45
CA SER A 541 27.79 -17.17 -22.51
C SER A 541 26.62 -18.12 -22.22
N ALA A 542 26.64 -19.36 -22.73
CA ALA A 542 25.63 -20.37 -22.45
C ALA A 542 25.60 -20.75 -20.95
N ARG A 543 26.77 -20.80 -20.30
CA ARG A 543 26.88 -21.07 -18.87
C ARG A 543 26.27 -19.95 -18.02
N ALA A 544 26.60 -18.70 -18.31
CA ALA A 544 25.98 -17.55 -17.65
C ALA A 544 24.46 -17.50 -17.91
N GLY A 545 24.05 -17.77 -19.16
CA GLY A 545 22.64 -17.83 -19.56
C GLY A 545 21.84 -18.90 -18.82
N TYR A 546 22.42 -20.07 -18.55
CA TYR A 546 21.77 -21.10 -17.73
C TYR A 546 21.49 -20.63 -16.29
N TYR A 547 22.47 -20.02 -15.63
CA TYR A 547 22.27 -19.53 -14.27
C TYR A 547 21.26 -18.38 -14.19
N GLN A 548 21.26 -17.50 -15.18
CA GLN A 548 20.25 -16.45 -15.32
C GLN A 548 18.85 -17.03 -15.56
N ALA A 549 18.71 -18.01 -16.45
CA ALA A 549 17.43 -18.67 -16.71
C ALA A 549 16.91 -19.44 -15.48
N ARG A 550 17.81 -20.06 -14.69
CA ARG A 550 17.46 -20.70 -13.42
C ARG A 550 16.94 -19.69 -12.39
N ALA A 551 17.61 -18.54 -12.27
CA ALA A 551 17.14 -17.46 -11.40
C ALA A 551 15.78 -16.92 -11.85
N GLY A 552 15.57 -16.77 -13.16
CA GLY A 552 14.28 -16.38 -13.76
C GLY A 552 13.16 -17.38 -13.47
N LEU A 553 13.46 -18.69 -13.50
CA LEU A 553 12.51 -19.73 -13.08
C LEU A 553 12.12 -19.58 -11.61
N HIS A 554 13.09 -19.47 -10.71
CA HIS A 554 12.82 -19.31 -9.27
C HIS A 554 12.06 -18.01 -8.95
N ARG A 555 12.29 -16.94 -9.73
CA ARG A 555 11.52 -15.69 -9.66
C ARG A 555 10.09 -15.89 -10.15
N ALA A 556 9.88 -16.59 -11.26
CA ALA A 556 8.54 -16.94 -11.77
C ALA A 556 7.74 -17.82 -10.79
N GLU A 557 8.43 -18.69 -10.03
CA GLU A 557 7.84 -19.47 -8.93
C GLU A 557 7.58 -18.62 -7.66
N GLY A 558 8.22 -17.45 -7.51
CA GLY A 558 8.20 -16.66 -6.26
C GLY A 558 9.04 -17.26 -5.13
N THR A 559 9.87 -18.27 -5.41
CA THR A 559 10.64 -19.05 -4.41
C THR A 559 12.08 -18.56 -4.22
N LEU A 560 12.53 -17.60 -5.05
CA LEU A 560 13.91 -17.15 -5.07
C LEU A 560 14.44 -16.71 -3.70
N LEU A 561 13.69 -15.91 -2.93
CA LEU A 561 14.11 -15.49 -1.58
C LEU A 561 14.26 -16.70 -0.63
N THR A 562 13.27 -17.60 -0.63
CA THR A 562 13.26 -18.77 0.24
C THR A 562 14.39 -19.74 -0.08
N ARG A 563 14.73 -19.92 -1.37
CA ARG A 563 15.86 -20.77 -1.80
C ARG A 563 17.21 -20.23 -1.36
N HIS A 564 17.36 -18.91 -1.26
CA HIS A 564 18.55 -18.24 -0.73
C HIS A 564 18.49 -18.01 0.79
N GLY A 565 17.51 -18.60 1.50
CA GLY A 565 17.40 -18.51 2.95
C GLY A 565 17.03 -17.11 3.47
N ILE A 566 16.48 -16.25 2.61
CA ILE A 566 16.12 -14.87 2.95
C ILE A 566 14.68 -14.84 3.47
N VAL A 567 14.53 -14.40 4.71
CA VAL A 567 13.23 -14.15 5.36
C VAL A 567 13.11 -12.65 5.61
N LEU A 568 12.02 -12.05 5.14
CA LEU A 568 11.76 -10.62 5.34
C LEU A 568 11.05 -10.42 6.69
N ASP A 569 11.34 -9.32 7.39
CA ASP A 569 10.78 -9.10 8.73
C ASP A 569 9.25 -8.91 8.72
N THR A 570 8.71 -8.44 7.60
CA THR A 570 7.26 -8.38 7.31
C THR A 570 6.57 -9.74 7.42
N ASP A 571 7.30 -10.84 7.26
CA ASP A 571 6.74 -12.19 7.33
C ASP A 571 6.58 -12.69 8.79
N ARG A 572 7.28 -12.09 9.77
CA ARG A 572 7.26 -12.52 11.18
C ARG A 572 6.06 -12.01 11.95
N GLU A 573 5.64 -10.77 11.72
CA GLU A 573 4.59 -10.12 12.52
C GLU A 573 3.18 -10.70 12.28
N HIS A 574 2.94 -11.36 11.15
CA HIS A 574 1.66 -12.03 10.89
C HIS A 574 1.51 -13.39 11.57
N THR A 575 2.57 -13.94 12.17
CA THR A 575 2.56 -15.25 12.85
C THR A 575 2.43 -15.17 14.37
N SER A 576 2.43 -13.97 14.97
CA SER A 576 2.37 -13.74 16.42
C SER A 576 1.01 -13.25 16.91
#